data_AF-A0A432S3B9-F1
#
_entry.id   AF-A0A432S3B9-F1
#
_cell.length_a   1.000
_cell.length_b   1.000
_cell.length_c   1.000
_cell.angle_alpha   90.00
_cell.angle_beta   90.00
_cell.angle_gamma   90.00
#
_symmetry.space_group_name_H-M   'P 1'
#
loop_
_entity.id
_entity.type
_entity.pdbx_description
1 polymer ?
#
loop_
_entity_poly.entity_id
_entity_poly.type
_entity_poly.pdbx_seq_one_letter_code
_entity_poly.pdbx_strand_id
1 'polypeptide(L)'
;DRKEKIKKHIQGEPKITLRDTSDKLEKIYKENEALDKLRLEIKSYIDMIKDLDEDVLNDLQPLIKQVENSTDKGQLESLVEKLKLEYKKLKKKITLTNIYKEDIKNMIEKTTIKEIIEKGKRLLEKKYISNEEFSEFYEEYIVLSSQEKKKKEVIDKLKKSFEELGYKFEEDEGTDIKLLKGDITYLDTPLGSEYKLAIKLEGNKLITRFTRLVADERELANLTEYDKIRDVEKAKEWCSDYNRLLTVMEKNGVEMEPKLIVEPNIDKIYYEIATEVYELLRRKKKKEDKQIRQQRKIE
;
A
#
# COMPACT_ATOMS: atom_id res chain seq x y z
N ASP A 1 36.23 69.07 -78.39
CA ASP A 1 36.76 68.08 -77.43
C ASP A 1 36.98 68.70 -76.07
N ARG A 2 36.63 67.96 -75.02
CA ARG A 2 36.88 68.21 -73.58
C ARG A 2 36.20 69.46 -73.00
N LYS A 3 35.07 69.40 -72.27
CA LYS A 3 34.79 68.50 -71.13
C LYS A 3 36.08 68.19 -70.36
N GLU A 4 36.54 69.11 -69.52
CA GLU A 4 37.24 68.82 -68.27
C GLU A 4 37.82 70.09 -67.63
N LYS A 5 37.22 70.48 -66.49
CA LYS A 5 37.85 70.93 -65.23
C LYS A 5 36.80 71.72 -64.44
N ILE A 6 35.96 71.01 -63.67
CA ILE A 6 36.18 70.79 -62.22
C ILE A 6 36.06 72.15 -61.51
N LYS A 7 34.90 72.57 -60.98
CA LYS A 7 34.07 71.91 -59.95
C LYS A 7 34.90 71.41 -58.76
N LYS A 8 35.39 72.35 -57.96
CA LYS A 8 35.78 72.21 -56.54
C LYS A 8 35.47 73.60 -55.95
N HIS A 9 34.51 73.80 -55.07
CA HIS A 9 34.44 73.25 -53.71
C HIS A 9 33.03 73.54 -53.18
N ILE A 10 32.23 72.52 -52.88
CA ILE A 10 31.43 72.46 -51.66
C ILE A 10 31.43 70.98 -51.28
N GLN A 11 32.43 70.59 -50.50
CA GLN A 11 32.45 69.32 -49.78
C GLN A 11 31.50 69.44 -48.59
N GLY A 12 30.65 68.42 -48.43
CA GLY A 12 30.52 67.76 -47.13
C GLY A 12 29.58 68.37 -46.11
N GLU A 13 28.29 68.46 -46.41
CA GLU A 13 27.28 68.15 -45.39
C GLU A 13 26.51 66.91 -45.87
N PRO A 14 26.44 65.83 -45.09
CA PRO A 14 25.56 64.72 -45.44
C PRO A 14 24.12 65.24 -45.36
N LYS A 15 23.47 65.40 -46.51
CA LYS A 15 22.02 65.56 -46.59
C LYS A 15 21.38 64.28 -46.08
N ILE A 16 21.17 64.20 -44.76
CA ILE A 16 20.25 63.23 -44.16
C ILE A 16 18.88 63.56 -44.74
N THR A 17 18.37 62.69 -45.61
CA THR A 17 17.07 62.93 -46.23
C THR A 17 15.96 62.55 -45.24
N LEU A 18 14.83 63.27 -45.25
CA LEU A 18 13.65 62.96 -44.41
C LEU A 18 13.19 61.50 -44.52
N ARG A 19 13.50 60.83 -45.65
CA ARG A 19 13.28 59.39 -45.89
C ARG A 19 14.17 58.50 -45.03
N ASP A 20 15.46 58.80 -44.91
CA ASP A 20 16.40 58.01 -44.07
C ASP A 20 16.05 58.09 -42.57
N THR A 21 15.45 59.20 -42.13
CA THR A 21 14.90 59.35 -40.78
C THR A 21 13.57 58.61 -40.59
N SER A 22 12.72 58.54 -41.62
CA SER A 22 11.44 57.84 -41.60
C SER A 22 11.63 56.32 -41.48
N ASP A 23 12.53 55.74 -42.28
CA ASP A 23 12.80 54.30 -42.27
C ASP A 23 13.47 53.84 -40.96
N LYS A 24 14.33 54.69 -40.37
CA LYS A 24 14.91 54.45 -39.04
C LYS A 24 13.86 54.51 -37.94
N LEU A 25 12.92 55.47 -38.01
CA LEU A 25 11.81 55.57 -37.06
C LEU A 25 10.90 54.34 -37.15
N GLU A 26 10.50 53.91 -38.35
CA GLU A 26 9.70 52.69 -38.53
C GLU A 26 10.38 51.44 -37.95
N LYS A 27 11.70 51.33 -38.13
CA LYS A 27 12.48 50.21 -37.59
C LYS A 27 12.48 50.22 -36.05
N ILE A 28 12.69 51.39 -35.44
CA ILE A 28 12.63 51.58 -33.97
C ILE A 28 11.23 51.27 -33.44
N TYR A 29 10.17 51.70 -34.12
CA TYR A 29 8.78 51.39 -33.74
C TYR A 29 8.52 49.88 -33.75
N LYS A 30 8.94 49.16 -34.80
CA LYS A 30 8.80 47.70 -34.90
C LYS A 30 9.63 46.96 -33.85
N GLU A 31 10.84 47.43 -33.55
CA GLU A 31 11.68 46.84 -32.51
C GLU A 31 11.06 47.04 -31.12
N ASN A 32 10.54 48.23 -30.81
CA ASN A 32 9.82 48.48 -29.57
C ASN A 32 8.54 47.65 -29.44
N GLU A 33 7.75 47.51 -30.50
CA GLU A 33 6.55 46.66 -30.50
C GLU A 33 6.90 45.19 -30.23
N ALA A 34 8.04 44.71 -30.75
CA ALA A 34 8.53 43.35 -30.48
C ALA A 34 8.97 43.17 -29.02
N LEU A 35 9.66 44.17 -28.43
CA LEU A 35 10.05 44.16 -27.02
C LEU A 35 8.83 44.16 -26.10
N ASP A 36 7.80 44.96 -26.42
CA ASP A 36 6.58 45.04 -25.63
C ASP A 36 5.80 43.73 -25.67
N LYS A 37 5.75 43.03 -26.82
CA LYS A 37 5.17 41.68 -26.91
C LYS A 37 5.89 40.69 -25.98
N LEU A 38 7.22 40.70 -25.96
CA LEU A 38 8.01 39.83 -25.08
C LEU A 38 7.76 40.13 -23.60
N ARG A 39 7.66 41.40 -23.21
CA ARG A 39 7.32 41.79 -21.83
C ARG A 39 5.94 41.32 -21.41
N LEU A 40 4.97 41.40 -22.32
CA LEU A 40 3.60 40.92 -22.08
C LEU A 40 3.56 39.40 -21.92
N GLU A 41 4.36 38.67 -22.70
CA GLU A 41 4.52 37.23 -22.61
C GLU A 41 5.22 36.81 -21.30
N ILE A 42 6.29 37.52 -20.89
CA ILE A 42 6.94 37.33 -19.59
C ILE A 42 5.92 37.47 -18.46
N LYS A 43 5.14 38.56 -18.46
CA LYS A 43 4.12 38.81 -17.44
C LYS A 43 3.09 37.68 -17.40
N SER A 44 2.62 37.23 -18.56
CA SER A 44 1.68 36.12 -18.65
C SER A 44 2.24 34.83 -18.03
N TYR A 45 3.49 34.47 -18.30
CA TYR A 45 4.10 33.28 -17.68
C TYR A 45 4.39 33.45 -16.19
N ILE A 46 4.71 34.65 -15.72
CA ILE A 46 4.83 34.94 -14.29
C ILE A 46 3.51 34.66 -13.58
N ASP A 47 2.41 35.22 -14.10
CA ASP A 47 1.07 35.03 -13.52
C ASP A 47 0.68 33.53 -13.54
N MET A 48 0.90 32.84 -14.67
CA MET A 48 0.62 31.40 -14.79
C MET A 48 1.46 30.53 -13.85
N ILE A 49 2.72 30.86 -13.60
CA ILE A 49 3.57 30.11 -12.65
C ILE A 49 3.11 30.42 -11.22
N LYS A 50 2.82 31.69 -10.91
CA LYS A 50 2.33 32.10 -9.59
C LYS A 50 1.07 31.35 -9.18
N ASP A 51 0.12 31.24 -10.11
CA ASP A 51 -1.15 30.54 -9.89
C ASP A 51 -0.97 29.04 -9.62
N LEU A 52 0.13 28.45 -10.13
CA LEU A 52 0.44 27.03 -9.94
C LEU A 52 1.30 26.78 -8.69
N ASP A 53 2.36 27.56 -8.51
CA ASP A 53 3.27 27.50 -7.36
C ASP A 53 4.06 28.81 -7.21
N GLU A 54 3.72 29.59 -6.18
CA GLU A 54 4.40 30.83 -5.84
C GLU A 54 5.86 30.61 -5.41
N ASP A 55 6.21 29.45 -4.84
CA ASP A 55 7.58 29.16 -4.41
C ASP A 55 8.52 29.06 -5.63
N VAL A 56 8.06 28.42 -6.70
CA VAL A 56 8.82 28.31 -7.96
C VAL A 56 8.99 29.67 -8.61
N LEU A 57 8.01 30.57 -8.50
CA LEU A 57 8.17 31.94 -8.96
C LEU A 57 9.21 32.71 -8.13
N ASN A 58 9.24 32.51 -6.81
CA ASN A 58 10.22 33.15 -5.93
C ASN A 58 11.66 32.73 -6.28
N ASP A 59 11.87 31.49 -6.74
CA ASP A 59 13.18 31.04 -7.24
C ASP A 59 13.59 31.76 -8.55
N LEU A 60 12.62 32.15 -9.37
CA LEU A 60 12.84 32.82 -10.66
C LEU A 60 12.90 34.35 -10.56
N GLN A 61 12.42 34.93 -9.45
CA GLN A 61 12.37 36.37 -9.16
C GLN A 61 13.70 37.11 -9.39
N PRO A 62 14.87 36.60 -8.96
CA PRO A 62 16.15 37.26 -9.21
C PRO A 62 16.45 37.44 -10.70
N LEU A 63 16.12 36.44 -11.51
CA LEU A 63 16.34 36.45 -12.96
C LEU A 63 15.36 37.41 -13.67
N ILE A 64 14.11 37.43 -13.21
CA ILE A 64 13.08 38.35 -13.71
C ILE A 64 13.53 39.80 -13.48
N LYS A 65 13.93 40.15 -12.25
CA LYS A 65 14.39 41.51 -11.90
C LYS A 65 15.60 41.99 -12.70
N GLN A 66 16.50 41.08 -13.09
CA GLN A 66 17.66 41.42 -13.91
C GLN A 66 17.28 41.84 -15.33
N VAL A 67 16.17 41.32 -15.86
CA VAL A 67 15.81 41.45 -17.28
C VAL A 67 14.58 42.35 -17.48
N GLU A 68 13.81 42.64 -16.42
CA GLU A 68 12.57 43.42 -16.45
C GLU A 68 12.70 44.79 -17.15
N ASN A 69 13.83 45.47 -16.95
CA ASN A 69 14.13 46.78 -17.56
C ASN A 69 15.10 46.70 -18.75
N SER A 70 15.42 45.50 -19.22
CA SER A 70 16.34 45.32 -20.35
C SER A 70 15.71 45.81 -21.66
N THR A 71 16.53 46.42 -22.50
CA THR A 71 16.23 46.74 -23.91
C THR A 71 16.85 45.74 -24.87
N ASP A 72 17.63 44.79 -24.35
CA ASP A 72 18.21 43.70 -25.14
C ASP A 72 17.14 42.63 -25.41
N LYS A 73 16.73 42.56 -26.68
CA LYS A 73 15.78 41.56 -27.17
C LYS A 73 16.20 40.13 -26.85
N GLY A 74 17.49 39.81 -26.96
CA GLY A 74 17.98 38.45 -26.73
C GLY A 74 17.83 38.01 -25.27
N GLN A 75 18.00 38.94 -24.33
CA GLN A 75 17.78 38.66 -22.90
C GLN A 75 16.30 38.42 -22.58
N LEU A 76 15.39 39.22 -23.17
CA LEU A 76 13.95 39.03 -23.00
C LEU A 76 13.48 37.69 -23.62
N GLU A 77 13.94 37.35 -24.82
CA GLU A 77 13.65 36.06 -25.46
C GLU A 77 14.14 34.88 -24.61
N SER A 78 15.36 34.98 -24.06
CA SER A 78 15.92 33.94 -23.19
C SER A 78 15.09 33.75 -21.90
N LEU A 79 14.64 34.85 -21.29
CA LEU A 79 13.77 34.79 -20.11
C LEU A 79 12.42 34.15 -20.46
N VAL A 80 11.80 34.53 -21.59
CA VAL A 80 10.54 33.92 -22.06
C VAL A 80 10.69 32.41 -22.20
N GLU A 81 11.72 31.93 -22.89
CA GLU A 81 11.93 30.49 -23.09
C GLU A 81 12.19 29.74 -21.78
N LYS A 82 12.90 30.37 -20.84
CA LYS A 82 13.11 29.80 -19.51
C LYS A 82 11.81 29.70 -18.71
N LEU A 83 11.00 30.77 -18.68
CA LEU A 83 9.69 30.76 -18.01
C LEU A 83 8.74 29.73 -18.64
N LYS A 84 8.70 29.63 -19.97
CA LYS A 84 7.96 28.59 -20.71
C LYS A 84 8.36 27.19 -20.27
N LEU A 85 9.66 26.93 -20.19
CA LEU A 85 10.18 25.63 -19.81
C LEU A 85 9.80 25.29 -18.36
N GLU A 86 9.97 26.22 -17.42
CA GLU A 86 9.61 26.01 -16.02
C GLU A 86 8.12 25.83 -15.82
N TYR A 87 7.27 26.62 -16.49
CA TYR A 87 5.83 26.41 -16.50
C TYR A 87 5.45 25.01 -16.99
N LYS A 88 6.04 24.53 -18.11
CA LYS A 88 5.78 23.19 -18.62
C LYS A 88 6.21 22.09 -17.64
N LYS A 89 7.39 22.23 -17.02
CA LYS A 89 7.88 21.31 -15.99
C LYS A 89 6.95 21.28 -14.78
N LEU A 90 6.55 22.44 -14.28
CA LEU A 90 5.67 22.58 -13.13
C LEU A 90 4.30 21.96 -13.39
N LYS A 91 3.70 22.27 -14.54
CA LYS A 91 2.43 21.67 -14.96
C LYS A 91 2.52 20.14 -15.02
N LYS A 92 3.57 19.60 -15.65
CA LYS A 92 3.80 18.15 -15.70
C LYS A 92 3.96 17.55 -14.29
N LYS A 93 4.73 18.21 -13.41
CA LYS A 93 4.97 17.78 -12.03
C LYS A 93 3.68 17.72 -11.21
N ILE A 94 2.82 18.73 -11.33
CA ILE A 94 1.50 18.78 -10.68
C ILE A 94 0.60 17.67 -11.21
N THR A 95 0.49 17.53 -12.53
CA THR A 95 -0.33 16.48 -13.15
C THR A 95 0.10 15.09 -12.70
N LEU A 96 1.40 14.78 -12.75
CA LEU A 96 1.92 13.49 -12.30
C LEU A 96 1.70 13.27 -10.80
N THR A 97 1.95 14.29 -9.97
CA THR A 97 1.70 14.21 -8.53
C THR A 97 0.23 13.85 -8.25
N ASN A 98 -0.72 14.46 -8.95
CA ASN A 98 -2.13 14.18 -8.76
C ASN A 98 -2.49 12.74 -9.14
N ILE A 99 -1.97 12.24 -10.27
CA ILE A 99 -2.13 10.84 -10.69
C ILE A 99 -1.55 9.90 -9.62
N TYR A 100 -0.32 10.14 -9.17
CA TYR A 100 0.31 9.33 -8.13
C TYR A 100 -0.47 9.35 -6.81
N LYS A 101 -1.01 10.50 -6.41
CA LYS A 101 -1.85 10.59 -5.20
C LYS A 101 -3.14 9.77 -5.34
N GLU A 102 -3.77 9.77 -6.50
CA GLU A 102 -4.96 8.96 -6.76
C GLU A 102 -4.63 7.46 -6.72
N ASP A 103 -3.56 7.04 -7.37
CA ASP A 103 -3.08 5.67 -7.36
C ASP A 103 -2.72 5.20 -5.94
N ILE A 104 -2.01 6.01 -5.17
CA ILE A 104 -1.66 5.72 -3.77
C ILE A 104 -2.94 5.56 -2.93
N LYS A 105 -3.92 6.47 -3.05
CA LYS A 105 -5.22 6.35 -2.34
C LYS A 105 -5.90 5.02 -2.64
N ASN A 106 -6.00 4.67 -3.93
CA ASN A 106 -6.60 3.41 -4.36
C ASN A 106 -5.87 2.18 -3.79
N MET A 107 -4.54 2.23 -3.67
CA MET A 107 -3.73 1.13 -3.11
C MET A 107 -3.92 1.00 -1.59
N ILE A 108 -3.90 2.11 -0.84
CA ILE A 108 -4.05 2.08 0.62
C ILE A 108 -5.45 1.65 1.06
N GLU A 109 -6.49 1.94 0.27
CA GLU A 109 -7.86 1.52 0.56
C GLU A 109 -8.07 0.01 0.37
N LYS A 110 -7.28 -0.63 -0.50
CA LYS A 110 -7.43 -2.04 -0.86
C LYS A 110 -6.53 -2.99 -0.07
N THR A 111 -5.56 -2.46 0.68
CA THR A 111 -4.56 -3.25 1.39
C THR A 111 -4.79 -3.25 2.88
N THR A 112 -4.41 -4.35 3.54
CA THR A 112 -4.37 -4.47 5.01
C THR A 112 -2.96 -4.30 5.59
N ILE A 113 -1.97 -4.03 4.72
CA ILE A 113 -0.55 -4.00 5.06
C ILE A 113 -0.21 -2.63 5.68
N LYS A 114 0.00 -2.61 6.99
CA LYS A 114 0.23 -1.37 7.78
C LYS A 114 1.36 -0.50 7.24
N GLU A 115 2.50 -1.12 6.90
CA GLU A 115 3.69 -0.42 6.41
C GLU A 115 3.39 0.36 5.12
N ILE A 116 2.67 -0.27 4.18
CA ILE A 116 2.19 0.38 2.95
C ILE A 116 1.23 1.53 3.26
N ILE A 117 0.27 1.33 4.17
CA ILE A 117 -0.71 2.36 4.53
C ILE A 117 0.01 3.59 5.11
N GLU A 118 0.97 3.39 6.01
CA GLU A 118 1.75 4.46 6.63
C GLU A 118 2.67 5.18 5.64
N LYS A 119 3.34 4.44 4.75
CA LYS A 119 4.18 5.03 3.69
C LYS A 119 3.33 5.82 2.70
N GLY A 120 2.19 5.27 2.29
CA GLY A 120 1.24 5.94 1.39
C GLY A 120 0.70 7.23 1.98
N LYS A 121 0.26 7.24 3.25
CA LYS A 121 -0.19 8.46 3.94
C LYS A 121 0.87 9.56 3.96
N ARG A 122 2.12 9.21 4.26
CA ARG A 122 3.25 10.16 4.23
C ARG A 122 3.49 10.75 2.84
N LEU A 123 3.31 9.97 1.77
CA LEU A 123 3.41 10.49 0.40
C LEU A 123 2.25 11.41 0.04
N LEU A 124 1.02 11.11 0.49
CA LEU A 124 -0.16 11.94 0.21
C LEU A 124 -0.07 13.34 0.83
N GLU A 125 0.65 13.49 1.95
CA GLU A 125 0.90 14.77 2.62
C GLU A 125 1.87 15.67 1.86
N LYS A 126 2.71 15.13 0.97
CA LYS A 126 3.69 15.92 0.21
C LYS A 126 3.00 16.83 -0.81
N LYS A 127 3.53 18.04 -1.00
CA LYS A 127 3.10 18.95 -2.08
C LYS A 127 3.33 18.32 -3.46
N TYR A 128 4.46 17.66 -3.64
CA TYR A 128 4.87 16.95 -4.86
C TYR A 128 5.35 15.54 -4.55
N ILE A 129 5.10 14.63 -5.50
CA ILE A 129 5.62 13.26 -5.46
C ILE A 129 6.49 13.08 -6.71
N SER A 130 7.76 12.74 -6.51
CA SER A 130 8.66 12.41 -7.62
C SER A 130 8.32 11.03 -8.20
N ASN A 131 8.77 10.80 -9.44
CA ASN A 131 8.57 9.50 -10.08
C ASN A 131 9.30 8.40 -9.32
N GLU A 132 10.51 8.68 -8.83
CA GLU A 132 11.32 7.76 -8.04
C GLU A 132 10.59 7.34 -6.75
N GLU A 133 10.07 8.30 -5.98
CA GLU A 133 9.32 8.02 -4.75
C GLU A 133 8.07 7.18 -5.00
N PHE A 134 7.35 7.45 -6.10
CA PHE A 134 6.18 6.67 -6.47
C PHE A 134 6.56 5.25 -6.91
N SER A 135 7.58 5.11 -7.77
CA SER A 135 8.07 3.82 -8.24
C SER A 135 8.53 2.93 -7.08
N GLU A 136 9.31 3.46 -6.15
CA GLU A 136 9.74 2.73 -4.94
C GLU A 136 8.55 2.27 -4.09
N PHE A 137 7.54 3.14 -3.90
CA PHE A 137 6.32 2.76 -3.19
C PHE A 137 5.54 1.67 -3.92
N TYR A 138 5.40 1.80 -5.24
CA TYR A 138 4.63 0.87 -6.07
C TYR A 138 5.25 -0.53 -6.12
N GLU A 139 6.57 -0.62 -6.28
CA GLU A 139 7.29 -1.89 -6.26
C GLU A 139 7.13 -2.60 -4.92
N GLU A 140 7.29 -1.87 -3.82
CA GLU A 140 7.09 -2.41 -2.47
C GLU A 140 5.64 -2.89 -2.26
N TYR A 141 4.66 -2.10 -2.72
CA TYR A 141 3.25 -2.48 -2.69
C TYR A 141 2.98 -3.79 -3.44
N ILE A 142 3.52 -3.95 -4.66
CA ILE A 142 3.35 -5.17 -5.44
C ILE A 142 3.92 -6.38 -4.70
N VAL A 143 5.15 -6.27 -4.21
CA VAL A 143 5.84 -7.39 -3.54
C VAL A 143 5.07 -7.82 -2.31
N LEU A 144 4.74 -6.88 -1.42
CA LEU A 144 4.05 -7.19 -0.18
C LEU A 144 2.61 -7.68 -0.43
N SER A 145 1.90 -7.09 -1.39
CA SER A 145 0.55 -7.54 -1.77
C SER A 145 0.56 -8.95 -2.39
N SER A 146 1.59 -9.29 -3.17
CA SER A 146 1.76 -10.64 -3.71
C SER A 146 1.99 -11.66 -2.59
N GLN A 147 2.82 -11.32 -1.60
CA GLN A 147 3.06 -12.16 -0.43
C GLN A 147 1.78 -12.34 0.40
N GLU A 148 1.02 -11.27 0.63
CA GLU A 148 -0.26 -11.36 1.36
C GLU A 148 -1.28 -12.24 0.63
N LYS A 149 -1.39 -12.12 -0.70
CA LYS A 149 -2.25 -13.00 -1.52
C LYS A 149 -1.86 -14.47 -1.38
N LYS A 150 -0.56 -14.79 -1.47
CA LYS A 150 -0.07 -16.16 -1.27
C LYS A 150 -0.41 -16.68 0.13
N LYS A 151 -0.24 -15.86 1.18
CA LYS A 151 -0.62 -16.22 2.55
C LYS A 151 -2.13 -16.49 2.68
N LYS A 152 -2.98 -15.65 2.07
CA LYS A 152 -4.43 -15.86 2.04
C LYS A 152 -4.79 -17.20 1.39
N GLU A 153 -4.17 -17.51 0.25
CA GLU A 153 -4.40 -18.79 -0.43
C GLU A 153 -3.98 -20.00 0.42
N VAL A 154 -2.86 -19.90 1.14
CA VAL A 154 -2.42 -20.94 2.09
C VAL A 154 -3.43 -21.10 3.24
N ILE A 155 -3.95 -20.00 3.78
CA ILE A 155 -4.96 -20.02 4.84
C ILE A 155 -6.27 -20.66 4.35
N ASP A 156 -6.72 -20.34 3.15
CA ASP A 156 -7.92 -20.94 2.56
C ASP A 156 -7.77 -22.45 2.39
N LYS A 157 -6.60 -22.92 1.93
CA LYS A 157 -6.29 -24.35 1.81
C LYS A 157 -6.18 -25.02 3.17
N LEU A 158 -5.58 -24.34 4.15
CA LEU A 158 -5.49 -24.82 5.53
C LEU A 158 -6.88 -25.01 6.13
N LYS A 159 -7.77 -24.03 5.94
CA LYS A 159 -9.15 -24.09 6.40
C LYS A 159 -9.89 -25.30 5.84
N LYS A 160 -9.86 -25.46 4.52
CA LYS A 160 -10.48 -26.62 3.84
C LYS A 160 -9.92 -27.94 4.35
N SER A 161 -8.61 -28.03 4.53
CA SER A 161 -7.95 -29.27 4.99
C SER A 161 -8.35 -29.64 6.43
N PHE A 162 -8.56 -28.65 7.30
CA PHE A 162 -9.12 -28.87 8.64
C PHE A 162 -10.59 -29.29 8.59
N GLU A 163 -11.40 -28.65 7.75
CA GLU A 163 -12.82 -29.00 7.56
C GLU A 163 -13.00 -30.42 7.02
N GLU A 164 -12.14 -30.86 6.10
CA GLU A 164 -12.11 -32.24 5.58
C GLU A 164 -11.84 -33.28 6.68
N LEU A 165 -11.05 -32.91 7.70
CA LEU A 165 -10.76 -33.74 8.87
C LEU A 165 -11.81 -33.61 9.98
N GLY A 166 -12.86 -32.81 9.78
CA GLY A 166 -13.95 -32.61 10.74
C GLY A 166 -13.69 -31.56 11.82
N TYR A 167 -12.62 -30.78 11.70
CA TYR A 167 -12.35 -29.63 12.56
C TYR A 167 -13.11 -28.41 12.05
N LYS A 168 -13.55 -27.53 12.95
CA LYS A 168 -14.30 -26.33 12.58
C LYS A 168 -13.68 -25.09 13.19
N PHE A 169 -13.52 -24.05 12.38
CA PHE A 169 -13.14 -22.74 12.87
C PHE A 169 -14.31 -22.12 13.62
N GLU A 170 -14.02 -21.41 14.71
CA GLU A 170 -15.04 -20.61 15.36
C GLU A 170 -15.57 -19.57 14.36
N GLU A 171 -16.90 -19.38 14.34
CA GLU A 171 -17.61 -18.36 13.56
C GLU A 171 -17.31 -16.97 14.14
N ASP A 172 -16.05 -16.54 14.05
CA ASP A 172 -15.58 -15.21 14.43
C ASP A 172 -15.11 -14.49 13.15
N GLU A 173 -15.64 -13.28 12.92
CA GLU A 173 -15.30 -12.40 11.79
C GLU A 173 -13.81 -11.99 11.77
N GLY A 174 -13.00 -12.42 12.73
CA GLY A 174 -11.57 -12.16 12.80
C GLY A 174 -10.64 -13.33 12.43
N THR A 175 -11.14 -14.54 12.16
CA THR A 175 -10.29 -15.74 12.03
C THR A 175 -9.20 -15.61 10.96
N ASP A 176 -9.53 -15.13 9.77
CA ASP A 176 -8.54 -14.95 8.70
C ASP A 176 -7.52 -13.88 9.02
N ILE A 177 -7.97 -12.80 9.66
CA ILE A 177 -7.11 -11.70 10.07
C ILE A 177 -6.13 -12.18 11.15
N LYS A 178 -6.60 -12.98 12.11
CA LYS A 178 -5.76 -13.59 13.15
C LYS A 178 -4.69 -14.49 12.53
N LEU A 179 -5.06 -15.41 11.64
CA LEU A 179 -4.10 -16.30 10.98
C LEU A 179 -3.10 -15.54 10.10
N LEU A 180 -3.53 -14.49 9.38
CA LEU A 180 -2.64 -13.64 8.57
C LEU A 180 -1.60 -12.92 9.43
N LYS A 181 -1.98 -12.49 10.64
CA LYS A 181 -1.09 -11.84 11.61
C LYS A 181 -0.21 -12.81 12.39
N GLY A 182 -0.48 -14.12 12.29
CA GLY A 182 0.13 -15.11 13.15
C GLY A 182 -0.38 -15.05 14.59
N ASP A 183 -1.62 -14.62 14.81
CA ASP A 183 -2.28 -14.74 16.10
C ASP A 183 -2.82 -16.17 16.28
N ILE A 184 -3.09 -16.53 17.55
CA ILE A 184 -3.67 -17.84 17.87
C ILE A 184 -5.17 -17.82 17.56
N THR A 185 -5.63 -18.86 16.86
CA THR A 185 -7.06 -19.13 16.64
C THR A 185 -7.40 -20.50 17.21
N TYR A 186 -8.61 -20.66 17.74
CA TYR A 186 -9.11 -21.93 18.26
C TYR A 186 -10.03 -22.62 17.26
N LEU A 187 -9.91 -23.95 17.20
CA LEU A 187 -10.75 -24.83 16.42
C LEU A 187 -11.56 -25.74 17.35
N ASP A 188 -12.82 -25.97 16.98
CA ASP A 188 -13.58 -27.11 17.47
C ASP A 188 -13.01 -28.40 16.90
N THR A 189 -12.89 -29.41 17.76
CA THR A 189 -12.32 -30.71 17.41
C THR A 189 -13.42 -31.77 17.25
N PRO A 190 -13.26 -32.74 16.33
CA PRO A 190 -14.13 -33.90 16.24
C PRO A 190 -13.89 -34.90 17.39
N LEU A 191 -12.83 -34.69 18.20
CA LEU A 191 -12.38 -35.60 19.25
C LEU A 191 -13.18 -35.47 20.55
N GLY A 192 -14.04 -34.46 20.64
CA GLY A 192 -14.93 -34.19 21.76
C GLY A 192 -15.14 -32.69 21.96
N SER A 193 -16.32 -32.31 22.44
CA SER A 193 -16.63 -30.89 22.69
C SER A 193 -15.81 -30.31 23.84
N GLU A 194 -15.31 -31.14 24.74
CA GLU A 194 -14.40 -30.76 25.80
C GLU A 194 -12.96 -30.45 25.34
N TYR A 195 -12.64 -30.56 24.05
CA TYR A 195 -11.31 -30.27 23.51
C TYR A 195 -11.36 -29.16 22.46
N LYS A 196 -10.31 -28.34 22.48
CA LYS A 196 -10.03 -27.29 21.50
C LYS A 196 -8.63 -27.47 20.94
N LEU A 197 -8.45 -27.05 19.70
CA LEU A 197 -7.15 -27.01 19.07
C LEU A 197 -6.77 -25.55 18.80
N ALA A 198 -5.79 -25.05 19.54
CA ALA A 198 -5.18 -23.76 19.28
C ALA A 198 -4.18 -23.91 18.12
N ILE A 199 -4.31 -23.05 17.11
CA ILE A 199 -3.43 -23.03 15.95
C ILE A 199 -2.86 -21.64 15.72
N LYS A 200 -1.64 -21.60 15.18
CA LYS A 200 -0.95 -20.39 14.75
C LYS A 200 -0.12 -20.70 13.51
N LEU A 201 -0.17 -19.81 12.52
CA LEU A 201 0.63 -19.92 11.29
C LEU A 201 1.83 -18.96 11.37
N GLU A 202 3.05 -19.50 11.29
CA GLU A 202 4.30 -18.74 11.20
C GLU A 202 5.03 -19.07 9.90
N GLY A 203 4.84 -18.26 8.86
CA GLY A 203 5.34 -18.60 7.53
C GLY A 203 4.67 -19.88 7.02
N ASN A 204 5.47 -20.91 6.72
CA ASN A 204 4.97 -22.24 6.31
C ASN A 204 4.91 -23.24 7.49
N LYS A 205 5.03 -22.76 8.74
CA LYS A 205 4.96 -23.60 9.94
C LYS A 205 3.58 -23.48 10.59
N LEU A 206 2.92 -24.62 10.75
CA LEU A 206 1.70 -24.72 11.56
C LEU A 206 2.06 -25.13 12.98
N ILE A 207 1.91 -24.19 13.91
CA ILE A 207 2.05 -24.44 15.34
C ILE A 207 0.68 -24.80 15.89
N THR A 208 0.61 -25.91 16.62
CA THR A 208 -0.65 -26.38 17.20
C THR A 208 -0.48 -26.72 18.67
N ARG A 209 -1.56 -26.57 19.43
CA ARG A 209 -1.65 -26.97 20.83
C ARG A 209 -3.04 -27.57 21.07
N PHE A 210 -3.05 -28.84 21.45
CA PHE A 210 -4.26 -29.53 21.88
C PHE A 210 -4.56 -29.17 23.34
N THR A 211 -5.77 -28.68 23.60
CA THR A 211 -6.18 -28.17 24.90
C THR A 211 -7.48 -28.83 25.32
N ARG A 212 -7.54 -29.34 26.57
CA ARG A 212 -8.78 -29.75 27.21
C ARG A 212 -9.39 -28.59 27.97
N LEU A 213 -10.66 -28.33 27.71
CA LEU A 213 -11.47 -27.38 28.46
C LEU A 213 -11.96 -28.01 29.76
N VAL A 214 -11.81 -27.28 30.86
CA VAL A 214 -12.35 -27.62 32.18
C VAL A 214 -13.26 -26.50 32.68
N ALA A 215 -14.29 -26.84 33.45
CA ALA A 215 -15.28 -25.88 33.93
C ALA A 215 -14.69 -24.91 34.96
N ASP A 216 -13.90 -25.44 35.90
CA ASP A 216 -13.33 -24.71 37.02
C ASP A 216 -12.07 -25.41 37.56
N GLU A 217 -11.41 -24.75 38.52
CA GLU A 217 -10.23 -25.29 39.22
C GLU A 217 -10.53 -26.58 39.99
N ARG A 218 -11.79 -26.82 40.40
CA ARG A 218 -12.18 -28.02 41.14
C ARG A 218 -12.22 -29.23 40.22
N GLU A 219 -12.74 -29.09 39.00
CA GLU A 219 -12.71 -30.16 38.00
C GLU A 219 -11.27 -30.50 37.65
N LEU A 220 -10.41 -29.49 37.46
CA LEU A 220 -8.99 -29.68 37.19
C LEU A 220 -8.28 -30.44 38.32
N ALA A 221 -8.53 -30.05 39.58
CA ALA A 221 -7.94 -30.71 40.75
C ALA A 221 -8.44 -32.14 40.96
N ASN A 222 -9.65 -32.46 40.49
CA ASN A 222 -10.29 -33.77 40.67
C ASN A 222 -10.22 -34.67 39.43
N LEU A 223 -9.35 -34.35 38.46
CA LEU A 223 -9.14 -35.21 37.29
C LEU A 223 -8.63 -36.59 37.71
N THR A 224 -9.41 -37.63 37.39
CA THR A 224 -9.03 -39.01 37.67
C THR A 224 -7.87 -39.46 36.78
N GLU A 225 -7.16 -40.50 37.19
CA GLU A 225 -6.12 -41.12 36.35
C GLU A 225 -6.70 -41.61 35.02
N TYR A 226 -7.92 -42.15 35.05
CA TYR A 226 -8.65 -42.55 33.85
C TYR A 226 -8.91 -41.37 32.90
N ASP A 227 -9.33 -40.21 33.42
CA ASP A 227 -9.53 -39.01 32.61
C ASP A 227 -8.23 -38.53 31.94
N LYS A 228 -7.11 -38.57 32.68
CA LYS A 228 -5.79 -38.21 32.15
C LYS A 228 -5.32 -39.17 31.05
N ILE A 229 -5.56 -40.48 31.21
CA ILE A 229 -5.25 -41.47 30.17
C ILE A 229 -6.09 -41.20 28.91
N ARG A 230 -7.39 -40.96 29.06
CA ARG A 230 -8.29 -40.61 27.95
C ARG A 230 -7.81 -39.35 27.21
N ASP A 231 -7.41 -38.31 27.94
CA ASP A 231 -6.91 -37.07 27.33
C ASP A 231 -5.63 -37.31 26.50
N VAL A 232 -4.72 -38.16 27.00
CA VAL A 232 -3.51 -38.56 26.27
C VAL A 232 -3.84 -39.33 25.01
N GLU A 233 -4.81 -40.25 25.06
CA GLU A 233 -5.27 -40.97 23.87
C GLU A 233 -5.85 -40.02 22.83
N LYS A 234 -6.68 -39.04 23.23
CA LYS A 234 -7.19 -38.01 22.32
C LYS A 234 -6.10 -37.12 21.74
N ALA A 235 -5.10 -36.75 22.53
CA ALA A 235 -3.97 -35.99 22.03
C ALA A 235 -3.12 -36.81 21.03
N LYS A 236 -3.03 -38.14 21.18
CA LYS A 236 -2.39 -39.03 20.20
C LYS A 236 -3.21 -39.14 18.91
N GLU A 237 -4.53 -39.21 19.00
CA GLU A 237 -5.43 -39.13 17.83
C GLU A 237 -5.17 -37.82 17.05
N TRP A 238 -5.02 -36.68 17.74
CA TRP A 238 -4.62 -35.43 17.10
C TRP A 238 -3.25 -35.50 16.41
N CYS A 239 -2.24 -36.13 17.01
CA CYS A 239 -0.94 -36.30 16.35
C CYS A 239 -1.06 -37.07 15.02
N SER A 240 -1.94 -38.07 14.97
CA SER A 240 -2.26 -38.78 13.72
C SER A 240 -2.97 -37.86 12.72
N ASP A 241 -3.96 -37.09 13.16
CA ASP A 241 -4.68 -36.14 12.29
C ASP A 241 -3.78 -35.03 11.78
N TYR A 242 -2.80 -34.56 12.56
CA TYR A 242 -1.81 -33.59 12.10
C TYR A 242 -0.95 -34.14 10.96
N ASN A 243 -0.51 -35.41 11.04
CA ASN A 243 0.20 -36.04 9.93
C ASN A 243 -0.67 -36.14 8.67
N ARG A 244 -1.96 -36.47 8.83
CA ARG A 244 -2.93 -36.47 7.72
C ARG A 244 -3.13 -35.07 7.14
N LEU A 245 -3.23 -34.05 8.00
CA LEU A 245 -3.34 -32.65 7.61
C LEU A 245 -2.17 -32.22 6.74
N LEU A 246 -0.94 -32.57 7.12
CA LEU A 246 0.25 -32.31 6.31
C LEU A 246 0.14 -32.96 4.92
N THR A 247 -0.29 -34.23 4.86
CA THR A 247 -0.50 -34.94 3.58
C THR A 247 -1.58 -34.29 2.71
N VAL A 248 -2.68 -33.81 3.31
CA VAL A 248 -3.75 -33.11 2.58
C VAL A 248 -3.27 -31.75 2.07
N MET A 249 -2.53 -31.01 2.89
CA MET A 249 -1.93 -29.73 2.50
C MET A 249 -0.94 -29.86 1.35
N GLU A 250 -0.07 -30.88 1.38
CA GLU A 250 0.86 -31.19 0.29
C GLU A 250 0.12 -31.51 -1.01
N LYS A 251 -0.95 -32.33 -0.95
CA LYS A 251 -1.82 -32.60 -2.12
C LYS A 251 -2.47 -31.34 -2.69
N ASN A 252 -2.76 -30.37 -1.83
CA ASN A 252 -3.30 -29.06 -2.21
C ASN A 252 -2.22 -28.06 -2.69
N GLY A 253 -0.98 -28.53 -2.86
CA GLY A 253 0.13 -27.76 -3.38
C GLY A 253 0.75 -26.81 -2.36
N VAL A 254 0.59 -27.08 -1.06
CA VAL A 254 1.21 -26.31 0.02
C VAL A 254 2.11 -27.24 0.83
N GLU A 255 3.42 -27.07 0.69
CA GLU A 255 4.40 -27.75 1.52
C GLU A 255 4.51 -27.04 2.86
N MET A 256 4.15 -27.75 3.94
CA MET A 256 4.21 -27.25 5.31
C MET A 256 5.44 -27.85 5.98
N GLU A 257 6.24 -27.02 6.66
CA GLU A 257 7.41 -27.54 7.36
C GLU A 257 6.97 -28.39 8.55
N PRO A 258 7.31 -29.69 8.58
CA PRO A 258 6.96 -30.54 9.71
C PRO A 258 7.76 -30.07 10.93
N LYS A 259 7.06 -29.62 11.97
CA LYS A 259 7.69 -29.46 13.28
C LYS A 259 7.80 -30.84 13.91
N LEU A 260 8.93 -31.13 14.57
CA LEU A 260 9.12 -32.37 15.32
C LEU A 260 7.97 -32.54 16.32
N ILE A 261 7.09 -33.51 16.06
CA ILE A 261 5.95 -33.82 16.91
C ILE A 261 6.50 -34.64 18.07
N VAL A 262 6.41 -34.08 19.28
CA VAL A 262 6.67 -34.84 20.48
C VAL A 262 5.34 -35.46 20.90
N GLU A 263 5.26 -36.80 20.90
CA GLU A 263 4.04 -37.48 21.35
C GLU A 263 3.66 -37.04 22.77
N PRO A 264 2.37 -36.80 23.02
CA PRO A 264 1.88 -36.37 24.32
C PRO A 264 2.02 -37.48 25.35
N ASN A 265 2.55 -37.13 26.52
CA ASN A 265 2.45 -37.89 27.77
C ASN A 265 1.59 -37.10 28.77
N ILE A 266 1.27 -37.70 29.92
CA ILE A 266 0.34 -37.12 30.92
C ILE A 266 0.72 -35.68 31.29
N ASP A 267 2.01 -35.35 31.38
CA ASP A 267 2.50 -34.02 31.77
C ASP A 267 2.46 -32.95 30.65
N LYS A 268 2.01 -33.31 29.44
CA LYS A 268 1.97 -32.43 28.25
C LYS A 268 0.56 -32.07 27.78
N ILE A 269 -0.48 -32.52 28.50
CA ILE A 269 -1.84 -32.10 28.23
C ILE A 269 -2.08 -30.72 28.82
N TYR A 270 -2.53 -29.78 27.98
CA TYR A 270 -2.88 -28.44 28.42
C TYR A 270 -4.34 -28.40 28.85
N TYR A 271 -4.61 -27.80 30.01
CA TYR A 271 -5.94 -27.60 30.54
C TYR A 271 -6.26 -26.11 30.60
N GLU A 272 -7.41 -25.70 30.08
CA GLU A 272 -7.85 -24.30 30.07
C GLU A 272 -9.21 -24.18 30.76
N ILE A 273 -9.29 -23.31 31.77
CA ILE A 273 -10.53 -23.04 32.50
C ILE A 273 -11.36 -22.06 31.67
N ALA A 274 -12.44 -22.56 31.07
CA ALA A 274 -13.31 -21.77 30.19
C ALA A 274 -14.77 -21.94 30.63
N THR A 275 -15.10 -21.36 31.78
CA THR A 275 -16.38 -21.56 32.50
C THR A 275 -17.61 -21.25 31.62
N GLU A 276 -17.55 -20.18 30.82
CA GLU A 276 -18.64 -19.74 29.93
C GLU A 276 -18.80 -20.66 28.70
N VAL A 277 -17.68 -21.09 28.10
CA VAL A 277 -17.66 -22.00 26.94
C VAL A 277 -18.11 -23.40 27.34
N TYR A 278 -17.69 -23.87 28.53
CA TYR A 278 -18.08 -25.17 29.08
C TYR A 278 -19.58 -25.25 29.39
N GLU A 279 -20.17 -24.21 30.01
CA GLU A 279 -21.62 -24.13 30.25
C GLU A 279 -22.43 -24.22 28.96
N LEU A 280 -21.99 -23.52 27.90
CA LEU A 280 -22.63 -23.57 26.57
C LEU A 280 -22.55 -24.95 25.93
N LEU A 281 -21.37 -25.58 25.96
CA LEU A 281 -21.14 -26.91 25.39
C LEU A 281 -21.88 -28.01 26.16
N ARG A 282 -21.93 -27.94 27.50
CA ARG A 282 -22.71 -28.86 28.35
C ARG A 282 -24.20 -28.77 28.05
N ARG A 283 -24.73 -27.57 27.77
CA ARG A 283 -26.13 -27.37 27.38
C ARG A 283 -26.42 -27.94 25.98
N LYS A 284 -25.49 -27.83 25.02
CA LYS A 284 -25.61 -28.46 23.69
C LYS A 284 -25.58 -29.99 23.78
N LYS A 285 -24.60 -30.58 24.48
CA LYS A 285 -24.47 -32.03 24.69
C LYS A 285 -25.71 -32.64 25.36
N LYS A 286 -26.26 -31.97 26.40
CA LYS A 286 -27.53 -32.39 27.04
C LYS A 286 -28.74 -32.35 26.10
N LYS A 287 -28.78 -31.45 25.11
CA LYS A 287 -29.86 -31.38 24.12
C LYS A 287 -29.73 -32.50 23.09
N GLU A 288 -28.53 -32.77 22.59
CA GLU A 288 -28.23 -33.86 21.66
C GLU A 288 -28.52 -35.23 22.29
N ASP A 289 -28.05 -35.47 23.52
CA ASP A 289 -28.34 -36.72 24.24
C ASP A 289 -29.84 -36.93 24.47
N LYS A 290 -30.60 -35.85 24.69
CA LYS A 290 -32.05 -35.91 24.87
C LYS A 290 -32.78 -36.21 23.56
N GLN A 291 -32.30 -35.69 22.43
CA GLN A 291 -32.82 -36.00 21.10
C GLN A 291 -32.52 -37.45 20.69
N ILE A 292 -31.29 -37.94 20.91
CA ILE A 292 -30.91 -39.33 20.63
C ILE A 292 -31.74 -40.30 21.48
N ARG A 293 -31.99 -39.99 22.77
CA ARG A 293 -32.85 -40.80 23.64
C ARG A 293 -34.33 -40.76 23.23
N GLN A 294 -34.80 -39.68 22.60
CA GLN A 294 -36.18 -39.59 22.09
C GLN A 294 -36.35 -40.38 20.79
N GLN A 295 -35.37 -40.36 19.89
CA GLN A 295 -35.38 -41.16 18.66
C GLN A 295 -35.35 -42.66 18.96
N ARG A 296 -34.52 -43.11 19.91
CA ARG A 296 -34.45 -44.52 20.35
C ARG A 296 -35.68 -45.05 21.10
N LYS A 297 -36.65 -44.19 21.44
CA LYS A 297 -37.93 -44.58 22.06
C LYS A 297 -39.08 -44.69 21.05
N ILE A 298 -38.84 -44.30 19.80
CA ILE A 298 -39.84 -44.29 18.72
C ILE A 298 -39.64 -45.50 17.78
N GLU A 299 -38.47 -46.14 17.80
CA GLU A 299 -38.21 -47.49 17.26
C GLU A 299 -38.64 -48.58 18.25
#